data_AF-A0A0K1JW97-F1
#
_entry.id   AF-A0A0K1JW97-F1
#
_cell.length_a   1.000
_cell.length_b   1.000
_cell.length_c   1.000
_cell.angle_alpha   90.00
_cell.angle_beta   90.00
_cell.angle_gamma   90.00
#
_symmetry.space_group_name_H-M   'P 1'
#
loop_
_entity.id
_entity.type
_entity.pdbx_description
1 polymer ?
#
loop_
_entity_poly.entity_id
_entity_poly.type
_entity_poly.pdbx_seq_one_letter_code
_entity_poly.pdbx_strand_id
1 'polypeptide(L)'
;MKAVAAQNARVKNPVYHVMVSWPAQEHPSNDEAFACGAHVLSAVGMTGHQYVFAIHRDTNNAHMHIAVNRVHPETFSVVYPVRDFYKLDKAMRELELRFGWSHDNGPYVVCERNGIPVVEWRAVAKETKGHKPSAAADMERHGDQESFISYVQGEPRSTLMPLLSRDDLTWQQLHAHLGQYGLALREKGQGLAVYDLHAAGTTPVKASDMHEALSKGRLTKRLGAYEVPVMEAAVALVDAYDKFRPPKRDEDSRAVARLQRAEMRRDLAERYKQYRAQFSFKRLAPEEVCRRFAVLRTEARQRRLLVRTMYTNKADRKAQYSIIAFETLRARERLREQIQAERLQLRAAFQGSFLNYRKWVEQLAALGDAAAISQLRGWAYGTQRACERTAGRVASQRNLICGDADQDPAAVPICDGVAFRVRRDGAICHRTGRGVIDHGGHIEVVGELVPDSVCQLALLLAYERFGTNCRVQGHPEFQQQVHQLMTEWLDRDALQQEVVRIRQRVQSPQISQANHLSHVQQQRESD
;
A
#
# COMPACT_ATOMS: atom_id res chain seq x y z
N MET A 1 -36.88 2.81 12.13
CA MET A 1 -36.08 4.06 12.06
C MET A 1 -36.92 5.32 11.81
N LYS A 2 -37.60 5.52 10.67
CA LYS A 2 -38.35 6.78 10.40
C LYS A 2 -39.35 7.18 11.50
N ALA A 3 -40.13 6.23 12.02
CA ALA A 3 -41.11 6.48 13.09
C ALA A 3 -40.47 6.98 14.40
N VAL A 4 -39.29 6.45 14.77
CA VAL A 4 -38.54 6.89 15.96
C VAL A 4 -37.86 8.24 15.72
N ALA A 5 -37.28 8.44 14.53
CA ALA A 5 -36.71 9.74 14.17
C ALA A 5 -37.74 10.87 14.22
N ALA A 6 -38.99 10.60 13.84
CA ALA A 6 -40.09 11.56 13.90
C ALA A 6 -40.45 12.03 15.33
N GLN A 7 -40.05 11.27 16.36
CA GLN A 7 -40.25 11.67 17.77
C GLN A 7 -39.37 12.86 18.17
N ASN A 8 -38.37 13.23 17.36
CA ASN A 8 -37.55 14.43 17.55
C ASN A 8 -37.44 15.23 16.24
N ALA A 9 -38.47 16.04 15.96
CA ALA A 9 -38.62 16.82 14.72
C ALA A 9 -37.48 17.84 14.45
N ARG A 10 -36.64 18.14 15.44
CA ARG A 10 -35.48 19.06 15.28
C ARG A 10 -34.31 18.40 14.53
N VAL A 11 -34.30 17.07 14.41
CA VAL A 11 -33.19 16.30 13.80
C VAL A 11 -33.41 16.14 12.30
N LYS A 12 -32.66 16.89 11.48
CA LYS A 12 -32.78 16.86 10.02
C LYS A 12 -32.25 15.57 9.38
N ASN A 13 -31.12 15.04 9.87
CA ASN A 13 -30.44 13.87 9.30
C ASN A 13 -30.36 12.71 10.30
N PRO A 14 -31.46 12.05 10.67
CA PRO A 14 -31.50 11.15 11.83
C PRO A 14 -30.65 9.88 11.67
N VAL A 15 -30.11 9.57 10.48
CA VAL A 15 -29.28 8.39 10.25
C VAL A 15 -27.81 8.77 10.33
N TYR A 16 -27.08 8.10 11.21
CA TYR A 16 -25.61 8.06 11.24
C TYR A 16 -25.15 6.77 10.56
N HIS A 17 -24.19 6.87 9.65
CA HIS A 17 -23.68 5.73 8.90
C HIS A 17 -22.16 5.67 8.97
N VAL A 18 -21.64 4.53 9.42
CA VAL A 18 -20.21 4.23 9.47
C VAL A 18 -19.96 2.84 8.93
N MET A 19 -18.71 2.54 8.60
CA MET A 19 -18.29 1.23 8.14
C MET A 19 -17.05 0.78 8.90
N VAL A 20 -17.03 -0.51 9.23
CA VAL A 20 -15.85 -1.19 9.78
C VAL A 20 -15.34 -2.13 8.70
N SER A 21 -14.03 -2.13 8.42
CA SER A 21 -13.44 -3.04 7.44
C SER A 21 -12.28 -3.80 8.04
N TRP A 22 -12.13 -5.04 7.62
CA TRP A 22 -11.01 -5.90 8.00
C TRP A 22 -10.05 -6.05 6.82
N PRO A 23 -8.73 -6.03 7.07
CA PRO A 23 -7.73 -6.38 6.07
C PRO A 23 -8.03 -7.73 5.39
N ALA A 24 -7.53 -7.92 4.17
CA ALA A 24 -7.84 -9.10 3.34
C ALA A 24 -7.47 -10.44 4.00
N GLN A 25 -6.51 -10.45 4.92
CA GLN A 25 -6.09 -11.63 5.68
C GLN A 25 -6.96 -11.94 6.92
N GLU A 26 -7.84 -11.00 7.31
CA GLU A 26 -8.71 -11.13 8.49
C GLU A 26 -10.13 -11.47 8.05
N HIS A 27 -10.68 -12.55 8.62
CA HIS A 27 -11.97 -13.10 8.23
C HIS A 27 -12.86 -13.27 9.46
N PRO A 28 -13.43 -12.17 9.99
CA PRO A 28 -14.26 -12.25 11.18
C PRO A 28 -15.49 -13.12 10.92
N SER A 29 -15.83 -13.93 11.92
CA SER A 29 -17.14 -14.59 11.99
C SER A 29 -18.27 -13.56 12.09
N ASN A 30 -19.51 -13.98 11.88
CA ASN A 30 -20.64 -13.05 12.01
C ASN A 30 -20.78 -12.54 13.45
N ASP A 31 -20.53 -13.38 14.44
CA ASP A 31 -20.64 -13.00 15.86
C ASP A 31 -19.55 -12.01 16.25
N GLU A 32 -18.32 -12.21 15.76
CA GLU A 32 -17.22 -11.24 15.93
C GLU A 32 -17.54 -9.91 15.26
N ALA A 33 -18.05 -9.94 14.02
CA ALA A 33 -18.44 -8.72 13.32
C ALA A 33 -19.56 -7.97 14.07
N PHE A 34 -20.56 -8.67 14.61
CA PHE A 34 -21.61 -8.04 15.41
C PHE A 34 -21.09 -7.49 16.75
N ALA A 35 -20.15 -8.19 17.40
CA ALA A 35 -19.48 -7.69 18.60
C ALA A 35 -18.67 -6.41 18.29
N CYS A 36 -17.96 -6.36 17.16
CA CYS A 36 -17.30 -5.15 16.68
C CYS A 36 -18.29 -4.00 16.45
N GLY A 37 -19.42 -4.28 15.81
CA GLY A 37 -20.48 -3.29 15.59
C GLY A 37 -21.01 -2.71 16.88
N ALA A 38 -21.31 -3.56 17.87
CA ALA A 38 -21.77 -3.13 19.19
C ALA A 38 -20.72 -2.27 19.92
N HIS A 39 -19.44 -2.65 19.85
CA HIS A 39 -18.34 -1.86 20.43
C HIS A 39 -18.22 -0.49 19.79
N VAL A 40 -18.32 -0.42 18.45
CA VAL A 40 -18.32 0.83 17.69
C VAL A 40 -19.46 1.75 18.10
N LEU A 41 -20.69 1.22 18.25
CA LEU A 41 -21.83 2.03 18.71
C LEU A 41 -21.62 2.57 20.12
N SER A 42 -21.08 1.75 21.02
CA SER A 42 -20.76 2.18 22.37
C SER A 42 -19.71 3.30 22.37
N ALA A 43 -18.65 3.19 21.56
CA ALA A 43 -17.58 4.18 21.47
C ALA A 43 -18.08 5.55 21.00
N VAL A 44 -19.10 5.60 20.14
CA VAL A 44 -19.72 6.87 19.70
C VAL A 44 -20.92 7.30 20.54
N GLY A 45 -21.22 6.60 21.63
CA GLY A 45 -22.30 6.93 22.57
C GLY A 45 -23.70 6.60 22.07
N MET A 46 -23.84 5.59 21.20
CA MET A 46 -25.10 5.16 20.60
C MET A 46 -25.59 3.80 21.11
N THR A 47 -25.20 3.41 22.32
CA THR A 47 -25.75 2.23 23.01
C THR A 47 -27.26 2.38 23.17
N GLY A 48 -28.03 1.34 22.83
CA GLY A 48 -29.51 1.35 22.92
C GLY A 48 -30.22 2.01 21.72
N HIS A 49 -29.49 2.56 20.75
CA HIS A 49 -30.09 3.14 19.54
C HIS A 49 -30.55 2.05 18.56
N GLN A 50 -31.55 2.36 17.73
CA GLN A 50 -31.96 1.46 16.64
C GLN A 50 -30.88 1.43 15.55
N TYR A 51 -30.41 0.25 15.16
CA TYR A 51 -29.39 0.09 14.12
C TYR A 51 -29.71 -1.03 13.12
N VAL A 52 -29.00 -1.02 12.00
CA VAL A 52 -28.93 -2.11 11.02
C VAL A 52 -27.45 -2.35 10.72
N PHE A 53 -27.02 -3.61 10.85
CA PHE A 53 -25.70 -4.06 10.42
C PHE A 53 -25.84 -4.85 9.12
N ALA A 54 -25.00 -4.54 8.13
CA ALA A 54 -24.92 -5.27 6.87
C ALA A 54 -23.46 -5.64 6.59
N ILE A 55 -23.16 -6.94 6.64
CA ILE A 55 -21.81 -7.48 6.42
C ILE A 55 -21.67 -7.86 4.95
N HIS A 56 -20.65 -7.32 4.29
CA HIS A 56 -20.28 -7.56 2.91
C HIS A 56 -18.95 -8.32 2.86
N ARG A 57 -18.88 -9.33 1.99
CA ARG A 57 -17.68 -10.16 1.73
C ARG A 57 -17.46 -10.37 0.23
N ASP A 58 -17.98 -9.46 -0.57
CA ASP A 58 -18.02 -9.49 -2.05
C ASP A 58 -17.03 -8.50 -2.70
N THR A 59 -16.19 -7.84 -1.88
CA THR A 59 -15.06 -7.02 -2.32
C THR A 59 -13.74 -7.58 -1.74
N ASN A 60 -12.63 -6.87 -1.95
CA ASN A 60 -11.30 -7.32 -1.50
C ASN A 60 -11.19 -7.50 0.02
N ASN A 61 -11.93 -6.71 0.79
CA ASN A 61 -11.90 -6.70 2.25
C ASN A 61 -13.31 -6.97 2.79
N ALA A 62 -13.43 -7.84 3.79
CA ALA A 62 -14.67 -7.95 4.53
C ALA A 62 -14.98 -6.60 5.17
N HIS A 63 -16.22 -6.15 5.11
CA HIS A 63 -16.62 -4.88 5.69
C HIS A 63 -18.07 -4.93 6.16
N MET A 64 -18.38 -4.17 7.20
CA MET A 64 -19.71 -4.07 7.77
C MET A 64 -20.16 -2.63 7.74
N HIS A 65 -21.28 -2.39 7.06
CA HIS A 65 -22.01 -1.13 7.14
C HIS A 65 -22.86 -1.10 8.40
N ILE A 66 -22.82 0.02 9.09
CA ILE A 66 -23.56 0.28 10.31
C ILE A 66 -24.41 1.53 10.07
N ALA A 67 -25.72 1.37 9.97
CA ALA A 67 -26.67 2.47 9.90
C ALA A 67 -27.43 2.56 11.22
N VAL A 68 -27.36 3.70 11.92
CA VAL A 68 -27.93 3.88 13.26
C VAL A 68 -28.82 5.11 13.27
N ASN A 69 -29.96 5.01 13.94
CA ASN A 69 -30.79 6.17 14.24
C ASN A 69 -30.18 6.97 15.38
N ARG A 70 -29.77 8.20 15.13
CA ARG A 70 -29.24 9.14 16.13
C ARG A 70 -30.24 9.48 17.22
N VAL A 71 -31.53 9.27 16.99
CA VAL A 71 -32.59 9.44 18.00
C VAL A 71 -32.79 8.14 18.75
N HIS A 72 -32.63 8.19 20.07
CA HIS A 72 -32.81 7.03 20.95
C HIS A 72 -34.31 6.62 20.98
N PRO A 73 -34.63 5.32 20.89
CA PRO A 73 -36.02 4.85 20.77
C PRO A 73 -36.89 5.08 22.02
N GLU A 74 -36.29 5.15 23.21
CA GLU A 74 -37.02 5.31 24.47
C GLU A 74 -37.01 6.76 25.00
N THR A 75 -35.84 7.40 25.03
CA THR A 75 -35.67 8.75 25.58
C THR A 75 -35.93 9.86 24.56
N PHE A 76 -35.96 9.52 23.26
CA PHE A 76 -36.04 10.45 22.13
C PHE A 76 -34.94 11.53 22.10
N SER A 77 -33.88 11.34 22.89
CA SER A 77 -32.69 12.18 22.87
C SER A 77 -31.87 11.90 21.60
N VAL A 78 -31.08 12.88 21.18
CA VAL A 78 -30.26 12.77 19.96
C VAL A 78 -28.78 12.76 20.30
N VAL A 79 -28.02 11.89 19.61
CA VAL A 79 -26.56 11.82 19.72
C VAL A 79 -25.92 12.39 18.45
N TYR A 80 -25.02 13.36 18.63
CA TYR A 80 -24.13 13.87 17.58
C TYR A 80 -22.68 13.50 17.95
N PRO A 81 -22.09 12.47 17.31
CA PRO A 81 -20.72 12.05 17.59
C PRO A 81 -19.71 13.16 17.24
N VAL A 82 -19.25 13.91 18.25
CA VAL A 82 -18.18 14.90 18.07
C VAL A 82 -16.84 14.19 17.94
N ARG A 83 -16.06 14.56 16.91
CA ARG A 83 -14.73 13.98 16.62
C ARG A 83 -14.76 12.44 16.60
N ASP A 84 -15.80 11.90 15.99
CA ASP A 84 -16.05 10.47 15.89
C ASP A 84 -14.91 9.69 15.26
N PHE A 85 -14.21 10.25 14.27
CA PHE A 85 -12.99 9.68 13.70
C PHE A 85 -12.01 9.17 14.76
N TYR A 86 -11.70 9.96 15.80
CA TYR A 86 -10.76 9.56 16.85
C TYR A 86 -11.34 8.50 17.80
N LYS A 87 -12.64 8.56 18.06
CA LYS A 87 -13.32 7.56 18.92
C LYS A 87 -13.37 6.20 18.22
N LEU A 88 -13.68 6.22 16.92
CA LEU A 88 -13.74 5.02 16.07
C LEU A 88 -12.34 4.42 15.90
N ASP A 89 -11.32 5.23 15.66
CA ASP A 89 -9.95 4.73 15.52
C ASP A 89 -9.44 4.06 16.81
N LYS A 90 -9.68 4.68 17.97
CA LYS A 90 -9.40 4.07 19.27
C LYS A 90 -10.13 2.74 19.44
N ALA A 91 -11.43 2.71 19.11
CA ALA A 91 -12.24 1.50 19.18
C ALA A 91 -11.69 0.39 18.27
N MET A 92 -11.09 0.71 17.12
CA MET A 92 -10.42 -0.29 16.28
C MET A 92 -9.21 -0.90 16.98
N ARG A 93 -8.35 -0.09 17.63
CA ARG A 93 -7.21 -0.61 18.40
C ARG A 93 -7.64 -1.52 19.54
N GLU A 94 -8.71 -1.15 20.23
CA GLU A 94 -9.29 -1.94 21.32
C GLU A 94 -9.83 -3.29 20.81
N LEU A 95 -10.47 -3.29 19.64
CA LEU A 95 -10.97 -4.51 19.00
C LEU A 95 -9.84 -5.39 18.48
N GLU A 96 -8.80 -4.81 17.91
CA GLU A 96 -7.62 -5.56 17.47
C GLU A 96 -6.96 -6.30 18.65
N LEU A 97 -6.80 -5.63 19.79
CA LEU A 97 -6.30 -6.28 21.01
C LEU A 97 -7.23 -7.38 21.50
N ARG A 98 -8.55 -7.13 21.47
CA ARG A 98 -9.55 -8.08 21.94
C ARG A 98 -9.56 -9.38 21.13
N PHE A 99 -9.38 -9.30 19.81
CA PHE A 99 -9.48 -10.44 18.90
C PHE A 99 -8.12 -10.95 18.40
N GLY A 100 -7.01 -10.34 18.84
CA GLY A 100 -5.66 -10.70 18.39
C GLY A 100 -5.41 -10.40 16.91
N TRP A 101 -6.00 -9.33 16.40
CA TRP A 101 -5.86 -8.91 15.00
C TRP A 101 -4.67 -7.98 14.77
N SER A 102 -4.32 -7.81 13.49
CA SER A 102 -3.20 -6.97 13.09
C SER A 102 -3.52 -5.49 13.28
N HIS A 103 -2.51 -4.71 13.70
CA HIS A 103 -2.68 -3.29 13.95
C HIS A 103 -2.57 -2.47 12.66
N ASP A 104 -3.67 -1.82 12.24
CA ASP A 104 -3.66 -0.84 11.13
C ASP A 104 -3.08 0.54 11.54
N ASN A 105 -2.95 1.47 10.60
CA ASN A 105 -2.48 2.81 10.87
C ASN A 105 -3.60 3.73 11.35
N GLY A 106 -3.32 4.51 12.39
CA GLY A 106 -4.28 5.45 12.95
C GLY A 106 -3.66 6.46 13.91
N PRO A 107 -4.42 7.51 14.30
CA PRO A 107 -4.07 8.42 15.38
C PRO A 107 -3.89 7.71 16.73
N TYR A 108 -4.46 6.52 16.96
CA TYR A 108 -4.15 5.65 18.08
C TYR A 108 -3.25 4.49 17.65
N VAL A 109 -2.42 4.02 18.58
CA VAL A 109 -1.51 2.88 18.40
C VAL A 109 -1.55 2.00 19.66
N VAL A 110 -1.24 0.73 19.47
CA VAL A 110 -1.00 -0.20 20.57
C VAL A 110 0.46 -0.12 20.96
N CYS A 111 0.74 0.14 22.24
CA CYS A 111 2.08 0.17 22.81
C CYS A 111 2.14 -0.76 24.03
N GLU A 112 3.29 -1.37 24.29
CA GLU A 112 3.50 -2.12 25.53
C GLU A 112 3.99 -1.18 26.64
N ARG A 113 3.30 -1.18 27.77
CA ARG A 113 3.78 -0.58 29.02
C ARG A 113 3.82 -1.65 30.09
N ASN A 114 5.01 -1.89 30.65
CA ASN A 114 5.22 -2.89 31.71
C ASN A 114 4.69 -4.29 31.33
N GLY A 115 4.82 -4.70 30.06
CA GLY A 115 4.35 -5.98 29.55
C GLY A 115 2.83 -6.07 29.31
N ILE A 116 2.09 -4.96 29.42
CA ILE A 116 0.66 -4.90 29.14
C ILE A 116 0.43 -4.07 27.87
N PRO A 117 -0.31 -4.57 26.86
CA PRO A 117 -0.67 -3.79 25.69
C PRO A 117 -1.71 -2.72 26.05
N VAL A 118 -1.42 -1.46 25.73
CA VAL A 118 -2.27 -0.29 25.99
C VAL A 118 -2.50 0.48 24.69
N VAL A 119 -3.73 0.95 24.48
CA VAL A 119 -4.10 1.83 23.36
C VAL A 119 -3.83 3.28 23.74
N GLU A 120 -2.91 3.94 23.05
CA GLU A 120 -2.54 5.33 23.30
C GLU A 120 -2.55 6.18 22.04
N TRP A 121 -2.65 7.50 22.22
CA TRP A 121 -2.52 8.43 21.11
C TRP A 121 -1.11 8.36 20.53
N ARG A 122 -1.00 8.21 19.22
CA ARG A 122 0.26 8.21 18.48
C ARG A 122 0.95 9.55 18.71
N ALA A 123 2.02 9.56 19.48
CA ALA A 123 2.95 10.67 19.47
C ALA A 123 3.51 10.77 18.06
N VAL A 124 3.14 11.83 17.33
CA VAL A 124 3.76 12.11 16.03
C VAL A 124 5.22 12.38 16.33
N ALA A 125 6.11 11.44 15.98
CA ALA A 125 7.53 11.74 15.93
C ALA A 125 7.66 12.98 15.05
N LYS A 126 8.19 14.08 15.61
CA LYS A 126 8.43 15.30 14.82
C LYS A 126 9.19 14.87 13.59
N GLU A 127 8.69 15.26 12.41
CA GLU A 127 9.32 14.88 11.15
C GLU A 127 10.74 15.46 11.12
N THR A 128 11.73 14.63 11.45
CA THR A 128 13.15 15.01 11.52
C THR A 128 13.72 15.26 10.13
N LYS A 129 13.00 14.83 9.08
CA LYS A 129 13.23 15.20 7.69
C LYS A 129 12.79 16.66 7.52
N GLY A 130 13.68 17.59 7.86
CA GLY A 130 13.49 19.02 7.68
C GLY A 130 12.74 19.43 6.41
N HIS A 131 12.04 20.55 6.49
CA HIS A 131 10.99 20.94 5.56
C HIS A 131 11.56 21.60 4.29
N LYS A 132 11.20 21.10 3.10
CA LYS A 132 11.49 21.76 1.82
C LYS A 132 10.33 22.72 1.44
N PRO A 133 10.58 24.04 1.27
CA PRO A 133 9.57 24.99 0.81
C PRO A 133 9.04 24.69 -0.60
N SER A 134 7.76 24.98 -0.85
CA SER A 134 7.11 24.78 -2.16
C SER A 134 7.89 25.43 -3.30
N ALA A 135 8.32 26.69 -3.14
CA ALA A 135 9.06 27.41 -4.17
C ALA A 135 10.37 26.72 -4.59
N ALA A 136 11.09 26.09 -3.65
CA ALA A 136 12.28 25.32 -3.98
C ALA A 136 11.92 24.02 -4.72
N ALA A 137 10.82 23.37 -4.33
CA ALA A 137 10.30 22.19 -5.03
C ALA A 137 9.71 22.51 -6.41
N ASP A 138 9.20 23.72 -6.64
CA ASP A 138 8.71 24.19 -7.93
C ASP A 138 9.89 24.57 -8.85
N MET A 139 10.94 25.20 -8.31
CA MET A 139 12.17 25.51 -9.05
C MET A 139 12.86 24.23 -9.56
N GLU A 140 12.99 23.20 -8.72
CA GLU A 140 13.57 21.92 -9.13
C GLU A 140 12.76 21.24 -10.23
N ARG A 141 11.43 21.36 -10.20
CA ARG A 141 10.51 20.78 -11.19
C ARG A 141 10.52 21.46 -12.56
N HIS A 142 10.94 22.72 -12.64
CA HIS A 142 10.85 23.51 -13.87
C HIS A 142 12.21 23.95 -14.42
N GLY A 143 13.26 23.92 -13.59
CA GLY A 143 14.58 24.45 -13.94
C GLY A 143 15.69 23.41 -14.06
N ASP A 144 15.40 22.13 -13.84
CA ASP A 144 16.37 21.00 -13.87
C ASP A 144 17.67 21.25 -13.08
N GLN A 145 17.56 22.04 -12.00
CA GLN A 145 18.67 22.48 -11.17
C GLN A 145 18.43 22.12 -9.71
N GLU A 146 19.44 21.61 -9.01
CA GLU A 146 19.37 21.35 -7.58
C GLU A 146 19.18 22.65 -6.79
N SER A 147 18.16 22.70 -5.91
CA SER A 147 18.02 23.85 -5.02
C SER A 147 19.03 23.81 -3.88
N PHE A 148 19.40 24.99 -3.38
CA PHE A 148 20.33 25.11 -2.25
C PHE A 148 19.85 24.32 -1.01
N ILE A 149 18.54 24.23 -0.76
CA ILE A 149 18.01 23.42 0.33
C ILE A 149 18.16 21.91 0.09
N SER A 150 18.04 21.43 -1.15
CA SER A 150 18.32 20.02 -1.47
C SER A 150 19.78 19.67 -1.27
N TYR A 151 20.69 20.56 -1.68
CA TYR A 151 22.11 20.42 -1.43
C TYR A 151 22.39 20.31 0.09
N VAL A 152 21.92 21.28 0.87
CA VAL A 152 22.09 21.33 2.33
C VAL A 152 21.47 20.11 3.03
N GLN A 153 20.32 19.60 2.56
CA GLN A 153 19.66 18.41 3.08
C GLN A 153 20.27 17.08 2.58
N GLY A 154 21.17 17.13 1.61
CA GLY A 154 21.85 15.99 1.01
C GLY A 154 23.07 15.53 1.83
N GLU A 155 24.22 15.52 1.17
CA GLU A 155 25.49 15.05 1.74
C GLU A 155 25.95 15.81 2.99
N PRO A 156 25.87 17.17 3.03
CA PRO A 156 26.25 17.93 4.22
C PRO A 156 25.44 17.52 5.46
N ARG A 157 24.15 17.21 5.30
CA ARG A 157 23.30 16.74 6.39
C ARG A 157 23.67 15.31 6.80
N SER A 158 23.82 14.38 5.87
CA SER A 158 24.10 12.98 6.21
C SER A 158 25.39 12.82 6.99
N THR A 159 26.44 13.56 6.63
CA THR A 159 27.73 13.53 7.32
C THR A 159 27.73 14.29 8.64
N LEU A 160 26.82 15.26 8.80
CA LEU A 160 26.65 16.00 10.05
C LEU A 160 25.87 15.20 11.12
N MET A 161 25.02 14.24 10.75
CA MET A 161 24.21 13.47 11.71
C MET A 161 25.04 12.70 12.76
N PRO A 162 26.12 11.97 12.39
CA PRO A 162 27.00 11.34 13.36
C PRO A 162 27.64 12.34 14.32
N LEU A 163 28.04 13.52 13.83
CA LEU A 163 28.66 14.57 14.65
C LEU A 163 27.67 15.17 15.66
N LEU A 164 26.43 15.41 15.24
CA LEU A 164 25.37 15.92 16.13
C LEU A 164 25.01 14.97 17.26
N SER A 165 25.34 13.68 17.11
CA SER A 165 25.09 12.64 18.10
C SER A 165 26.22 12.49 19.12
N ARG A 166 27.34 13.20 18.95
CA ARG A 166 28.45 13.20 19.92
C ARG A 166 28.18 14.16 21.08
N ASP A 167 28.69 13.80 22.26
CA ASP A 167 28.55 14.60 23.48
C ASP A 167 29.59 15.73 23.59
N ASP A 168 30.72 15.61 22.89
CA ASP A 168 31.85 16.54 22.88
C ASP A 168 31.76 17.62 21.79
N LEU A 169 30.59 17.77 21.16
CA LEU A 169 30.38 18.71 20.08
C LEU A 169 30.60 20.16 20.56
N THR A 170 31.30 20.98 19.75
CA THR A 170 31.45 22.42 19.98
C THR A 170 30.93 23.25 18.80
N TRP A 171 30.70 24.55 19.01
CA TRP A 171 30.35 25.47 17.93
C TRP A 171 31.41 25.50 16.83
N GLN A 172 32.69 25.47 17.19
CA GLN A 172 33.79 25.50 16.23
C GLN A 172 33.85 24.23 15.36
N GLN A 173 33.60 23.05 15.94
CA GLN A 173 33.52 21.79 15.17
C GLN A 173 32.32 21.80 14.21
N LEU A 174 31.18 22.36 14.63
CA LEU A 174 30.00 22.50 13.78
C LEU A 174 30.27 23.43 12.60
N HIS A 175 30.91 24.59 12.86
CA HIS A 175 31.31 25.54 11.82
C HIS A 175 32.34 24.94 10.86
N ALA A 176 33.34 24.23 11.37
CA ALA A 176 34.36 23.59 10.54
C ALA A 176 33.77 22.51 9.62
N HIS A 177 32.84 21.68 10.13
CA HIS A 177 32.16 20.66 9.32
C HIS A 177 31.32 21.28 8.21
N LEU A 178 30.53 22.32 8.51
CA LEU A 178 29.76 23.02 7.50
C LEU A 178 30.66 23.74 6.48
N GLY A 179 31.80 24.29 6.92
CA GLY A 179 32.79 24.95 6.06
C GLY A 179 33.39 24.01 5.00
N GLN A 180 33.54 22.71 5.29
CA GLN A 180 33.97 21.71 4.30
C GLN A 180 33.03 21.60 3.10
N TYR A 181 31.77 21.99 3.27
CA TYR A 181 30.74 21.98 2.23
C TYR A 181 30.43 23.38 1.66
N GLY A 182 31.28 24.38 1.95
CA GLY A 182 31.03 25.77 1.57
C GLY A 182 29.83 26.40 2.30
N LEU A 183 29.46 25.88 3.47
CA LEU A 183 28.30 26.33 4.24
C LEU A 183 28.72 27.07 5.51
N ALA A 184 27.97 28.12 5.87
CA ALA A 184 28.15 28.84 7.13
C ALA A 184 26.86 28.90 7.93
N LEU A 185 26.93 28.61 9.23
CA LEU A 185 25.81 28.76 10.16
C LEU A 185 25.88 30.15 10.80
N ARG A 186 24.82 30.96 10.68
CA ARG A 186 24.76 32.31 11.27
C ARG A 186 23.40 32.57 11.91
N GLU A 187 23.34 33.52 12.84
CA GLU A 187 22.08 33.97 13.42
C GLU A 187 21.25 34.76 12.39
N LYS A 188 19.96 34.43 12.28
CA LYS A 188 18.99 35.17 11.45
C LYS A 188 17.67 35.28 12.20
N GLY A 189 17.35 36.49 12.68
CA GLY A 189 16.19 36.74 13.53
C GLY A 189 16.25 35.94 14.84
N GLN A 190 15.20 35.21 15.17
CA GLN A 190 15.13 34.39 16.39
C GLN A 190 15.83 33.01 16.27
N GLY A 191 16.40 32.69 15.11
CA GLY A 191 16.95 31.36 14.82
C GLY A 191 18.34 31.37 14.20
N LEU A 192 18.75 30.21 13.69
CA LEU A 192 19.96 30.01 12.90
C LEU A 192 19.58 29.74 11.45
N ALA A 193 20.42 30.18 10.52
CA ALA A 193 20.31 29.91 9.10
C ALA A 193 21.66 29.49 8.51
N VAL A 194 21.60 28.62 7.50
CA VAL A 194 22.72 28.13 6.71
C VAL A 194 22.85 29.01 5.48
N TYR A 195 24.05 29.54 5.28
CA TYR A 195 24.44 30.43 4.19
C TYR A 195 25.44 29.71 3.28
N ASP A 196 25.40 30.06 2.01
CA ASP A 196 26.42 29.71 1.03
C ASP A 196 27.61 30.68 1.18
N LEU A 197 28.82 30.14 1.38
CA LEU A 197 30.04 30.93 1.49
C LEU A 197 30.53 31.47 0.15
N HIS A 198 30.15 30.84 -0.97
CA HIS A 198 30.64 31.18 -2.30
C HIS A 198 29.70 32.12 -3.07
N ALA A 199 28.44 32.21 -2.67
CA ALA A 199 27.46 33.09 -3.29
C ALA A 199 26.60 33.83 -2.25
N ALA A 200 26.98 35.07 -1.93
CA ALA A 200 26.25 35.94 -1.02
C ALA A 200 24.81 36.28 -1.47
N GLY A 201 24.49 36.08 -2.76
CA GLY A 201 23.15 36.25 -3.32
C GLY A 201 22.20 35.05 -3.14
N THR A 202 22.70 33.91 -2.67
CA THR A 202 21.88 32.72 -2.42
C THR A 202 20.98 32.93 -1.20
N THR A 203 19.68 32.62 -1.35
CA THR A 203 18.73 32.76 -0.23
C THR A 203 19.08 31.76 0.87
N PRO A 204 19.37 32.21 2.11
CA PRO A 204 19.82 31.30 3.16
C PRO A 204 18.68 30.42 3.66
N VAL A 205 19.03 29.18 4.01
CA VAL A 205 18.09 28.14 4.46
C VAL A 205 18.01 28.16 5.98
N LYS A 206 16.81 28.10 6.55
CA LYS A 206 16.66 28.00 8.01
C LYS A 206 17.34 26.71 8.51
N ALA A 207 18.16 26.79 9.54
CA ALA A 207 18.95 25.64 10.00
C ALA A 207 18.07 24.46 10.46
N SER A 208 16.89 24.73 11.01
CA SER A 208 15.92 23.68 11.36
C SER A 208 15.37 22.93 10.16
N ASP A 209 15.39 23.54 8.97
CA ASP A 209 14.94 22.92 7.72
C ASP A 209 16.04 21.99 7.17
N MET A 210 17.31 22.20 7.52
CA MET A 210 18.35 21.19 7.36
C MET A 210 18.14 20.04 8.35
N HIS A 211 18.00 20.33 9.65
CA HIS A 211 17.66 19.34 10.67
C HIS A 211 17.16 20.00 11.96
N GLU A 212 16.18 19.42 12.65
CA GLU A 212 15.61 20.02 13.87
C GLU A 212 16.62 20.21 15.02
N ALA A 213 17.65 19.35 15.09
CA ALA A 213 18.73 19.48 16.08
C ALA A 213 19.57 20.75 15.89
N LEU A 214 19.54 21.35 14.69
CA LEU A 214 20.23 22.61 14.38
C LEU A 214 19.39 23.85 14.73
N SER A 215 18.23 23.68 15.37
CA SER A 215 17.48 24.83 15.90
C SER A 215 18.26 25.53 17.00
N LYS A 216 18.25 26.87 16.99
CA LYS A 216 18.98 27.73 17.94
C LYS A 216 18.77 27.27 19.38
N GLY A 217 17.52 27.10 19.81
CA GLY A 217 17.20 26.69 21.18
C GLY A 217 17.70 25.31 21.61
N ARG A 218 17.84 24.35 20.67
CA ARG A 218 18.41 23.03 20.98
C ARG A 218 19.93 23.08 21.05
N LEU A 219 20.56 23.76 20.09
CA LEU A 219 22.01 23.92 20.09
C LEU A 219 22.46 24.76 21.28
N THR A 220 21.77 25.85 21.62
CA THR A 220 22.19 26.66 22.77
C THR A 220 22.03 25.95 24.10
N LYS A 221 21.01 25.10 24.24
CA LYS A 221 20.85 24.24 25.41
C LYS A 221 21.96 23.20 25.56
N ARG A 222 22.55 22.75 24.45
CA ARG A 222 23.61 21.72 24.44
C ARG A 222 25.03 22.32 24.48
N LEU A 223 25.26 23.35 23.67
CA LEU A 223 26.58 23.93 23.37
C LEU A 223 26.83 25.26 24.09
N GLY A 224 25.83 25.82 24.76
CA GLY A 224 25.91 27.16 25.37
C GLY A 224 25.57 28.29 24.39
N ALA A 225 25.97 29.52 24.74
CA ALA A 225 25.70 30.69 23.89
C ALA A 225 26.33 30.51 22.51
N TYR A 226 25.69 31.06 21.48
CA TYR A 226 26.19 30.95 20.11
C TYR A 226 27.57 31.63 19.97
N GLU A 227 28.51 30.91 19.37
CA GLU A 227 29.85 31.44 19.05
C GLU A 227 30.01 31.63 17.55
N VAL A 228 30.63 32.74 17.17
CA VAL A 228 31.07 33.01 15.79
C VAL A 228 32.28 32.11 15.48
N PRO A 229 32.45 31.62 14.24
CA PRO A 229 33.66 30.90 13.85
C PRO A 229 34.93 31.74 14.10
N VAL A 230 35.92 31.17 14.79
CA VAL A 230 37.17 31.87 15.19
C VAL A 230 38.12 32.07 14.01
N MET A 231 38.01 31.24 12.97
CA MET A 231 38.62 31.47 11.67
C MET A 231 37.59 31.17 10.58
N GLU A 232 37.62 31.93 9.48
CA GLU A 232 37.21 31.39 8.18
C GLU A 232 38.21 30.28 7.86
N ALA A 233 37.99 29.12 8.46
CA ALA A 233 38.94 28.03 8.39
C ALA A 233 39.14 27.74 6.90
N ALA A 234 40.38 27.84 6.43
CA ALA A 234 40.82 27.31 5.16
C ALA A 234 40.74 25.78 5.26
N VAL A 235 39.52 25.25 5.35
CA VAL A 235 39.27 23.82 5.37
C VAL A 235 39.28 23.35 3.93
N ALA A 236 39.97 22.25 3.66
CA ALA A 236 39.92 21.61 2.35
C ALA A 236 38.45 21.35 2.00
N LEU A 237 38.01 21.96 0.91
CA LEU A 237 36.63 21.92 0.46
C LEU A 237 36.33 20.52 -0.09
N VAL A 238 35.41 19.82 0.55
CA VAL A 238 34.96 18.47 0.15
C VAL A 238 33.98 18.58 -1.00
N ASP A 239 33.05 19.53 -0.91
CA ASP A 239 32.08 19.83 -1.96
C ASP A 239 31.60 21.28 -1.79
N ALA A 240 30.98 21.87 -2.82
CA ALA A 240 30.33 23.17 -2.74
C ALA A 240 29.00 23.15 -3.49
N TYR A 241 28.10 24.04 -3.10
CA TYR A 241 26.87 24.23 -3.86
C TYR A 241 27.18 24.80 -5.24
N ASP A 242 26.70 24.12 -6.27
CA ASP A 242 26.71 24.60 -7.65
C ASP A 242 25.27 24.72 -8.11
N LYS A 243 24.85 25.95 -8.43
CA LYS A 243 23.49 26.25 -8.88
C LYS A 243 23.13 25.55 -10.19
N PHE A 244 24.13 25.25 -11.03
CA PHE A 244 23.92 24.54 -12.30
C PHE A 244 24.05 23.03 -12.16
N ARG A 245 24.26 22.51 -10.94
CA ARG A 245 24.28 21.08 -10.68
C ARG A 245 22.90 20.49 -10.99
N PRO A 246 22.83 19.44 -11.83
CA PRO A 246 21.58 18.74 -12.04
C PRO A 246 21.15 18.06 -10.72
N PRO A 247 19.85 17.95 -10.44
CA PRO A 247 19.37 17.28 -9.23
C PRO A 247 19.93 15.86 -9.12
N LYS A 248 20.34 15.45 -7.90
CA LYS A 248 20.95 14.13 -7.59
C LYS A 248 20.12 12.92 -8.09
N ARG A 249 18.83 13.14 -8.37
CA ARG A 249 17.93 12.20 -9.05
C ARG A 249 17.05 12.99 -10.00
N ASP A 250 17.16 12.70 -11.29
CA ASP A 250 16.30 13.28 -12.32
C ASP A 250 14.81 13.08 -11.97
N GLU A 251 14.08 14.18 -11.82
CA GLU A 251 12.65 14.17 -11.49
C GLU A 251 11.81 13.81 -12.71
N ASP A 252 12.26 14.18 -13.91
CA ASP A 252 11.54 13.99 -15.15
C ASP A 252 11.54 12.53 -15.58
N SER A 253 12.68 11.85 -15.54
CA SER A 253 12.72 10.39 -15.77
C SER A 253 11.85 9.62 -14.78
N ARG A 254 11.72 10.08 -13.53
CA ARG A 254 10.78 9.49 -12.56
C ARG A 254 9.33 9.81 -12.88
N ALA A 255 9.02 11.04 -13.27
CA ALA A 255 7.67 11.41 -13.67
C ALA A 255 7.22 10.57 -14.87
N VAL A 256 8.08 10.43 -15.88
CA VAL A 256 7.89 9.57 -17.06
C VAL A 256 7.71 8.11 -16.64
N ALA A 257 8.60 7.56 -15.82
CA ALA A 257 8.48 6.17 -15.36
C ALA A 257 7.21 5.93 -14.52
N ARG A 258 6.76 6.93 -13.75
CA ARG A 258 5.50 6.86 -12.99
C ARG A 258 4.29 6.88 -13.92
N LEU A 259 4.31 7.72 -14.95
CA LEU A 259 3.26 7.79 -15.97
C LEU A 259 3.18 6.48 -16.76
N GLN A 260 4.31 5.95 -17.22
CA GLN A 260 4.40 4.66 -17.91
C GLN A 260 3.86 3.52 -17.05
N ARG A 261 4.26 3.42 -15.78
CA ARG A 261 3.69 2.44 -14.84
C ARG A 261 2.19 2.63 -14.63
N ALA A 262 1.71 3.87 -14.55
CA ALA A 262 0.30 4.16 -14.39
C ALA A 262 -0.52 3.81 -15.65
N GLU A 263 0.07 3.93 -16.83
CA GLU A 263 -0.50 3.50 -18.10
C GLU A 263 -0.54 1.98 -18.19
N MET A 264 0.57 1.28 -17.94
CA MET A 264 0.64 -0.19 -17.90
C MET A 264 -0.41 -0.78 -16.94
N ARG A 265 -0.55 -0.19 -15.74
CA ARG A 265 -1.57 -0.64 -14.78
C ARG A 265 -3.00 -0.34 -15.22
N ARG A 266 -3.22 0.77 -15.95
CA ARG A 266 -4.53 1.09 -16.53
C ARG A 266 -4.90 0.09 -17.62
N ASP A 267 -3.97 -0.24 -18.51
CA ASP A 267 -4.15 -1.29 -19.50
C ASP A 267 -4.49 -2.64 -18.84
N LEU A 268 -3.70 -3.06 -17.85
CA LEU A 268 -3.95 -4.30 -17.09
C LEU A 268 -5.34 -4.32 -16.43
N ALA A 269 -5.79 -3.18 -15.90
CA ALA A 269 -7.13 -3.06 -15.31
C ALA A 269 -8.23 -3.17 -16.37
N GLU A 270 -8.04 -2.60 -17.57
CA GLU A 270 -9.00 -2.75 -18.67
C GLU A 270 -9.02 -4.19 -19.21
N ARG A 271 -7.86 -4.84 -19.35
CA ARG A 271 -7.76 -6.27 -19.68
C ARG A 271 -8.49 -7.14 -18.66
N TYR A 272 -8.35 -6.85 -17.37
CA TYR A 272 -9.10 -7.56 -16.32
C TYR A 272 -10.61 -7.28 -16.40
N LYS A 273 -11.02 -6.06 -16.74
CA LYS A 273 -12.43 -5.71 -16.93
C LYS A 273 -13.03 -6.46 -18.12
N GLN A 274 -12.29 -6.62 -19.23
CA GLN A 274 -12.69 -7.44 -20.37
C GLN A 274 -12.77 -8.93 -19.99
N TYR A 275 -11.74 -9.47 -19.32
CA TYR A 275 -11.77 -10.81 -18.75
C TYR A 275 -13.03 -11.01 -17.89
N ARG A 276 -13.30 -10.10 -16.95
CA ARG A 276 -14.48 -10.14 -16.09
C ARG A 276 -15.80 -10.03 -16.86
N ALA A 277 -15.84 -9.27 -17.96
CA ALA A 277 -17.05 -9.13 -18.79
C ALA A 277 -17.43 -10.44 -19.51
N GLN A 278 -16.45 -11.31 -19.80
CA GLN A 278 -16.70 -12.65 -20.35
C GLN A 278 -17.46 -13.54 -19.34
N PHE A 279 -17.35 -13.26 -18.04
CA PHE A 279 -18.03 -13.99 -16.98
C PHE A 279 -19.29 -13.25 -16.52
N SER A 280 -20.44 -13.59 -17.11
CA SER A 280 -21.73 -13.11 -16.63
C SER A 280 -22.27 -14.05 -15.54
N PHE A 281 -22.38 -13.54 -14.30
CA PHE A 281 -23.04 -14.30 -13.23
C PHE A 281 -24.55 -14.32 -13.46
N LYS A 282 -25.09 -15.46 -13.87
CA LYS A 282 -26.54 -15.67 -13.97
C LYS A 282 -27.15 -15.65 -12.56
N ARG A 283 -27.86 -14.57 -12.24
CA ARG A 283 -28.62 -14.42 -10.99
C ARG A 283 -30.05 -14.90 -11.19
N LEU A 284 -30.71 -15.37 -10.13
CA LEU A 284 -32.17 -15.47 -10.16
C LEU A 284 -32.76 -14.08 -10.34
N ALA A 285 -33.58 -13.90 -11.37
CA ALA A 285 -34.24 -12.63 -11.66
C ALA A 285 -35.13 -12.19 -10.48
N PRO A 286 -35.01 -10.96 -9.97
CA PRO A 286 -35.87 -10.47 -8.89
C PRO A 286 -37.37 -10.55 -9.22
N GLU A 287 -37.73 -10.33 -10.49
CA GLU A 287 -39.10 -10.38 -10.98
C GLU A 287 -39.67 -11.80 -10.86
N GLU A 288 -38.85 -12.81 -11.16
CA GLU A 288 -39.22 -14.22 -11.05
C GLU A 288 -39.45 -14.61 -9.58
N VAL A 289 -38.56 -14.20 -8.68
CA VAL A 289 -38.73 -14.40 -7.23
C VAL A 289 -40.02 -13.75 -6.74
N CYS A 290 -40.28 -12.50 -7.13
CA CYS A 290 -41.50 -11.78 -6.79
C CYS A 290 -42.76 -12.49 -7.32
N ARG A 291 -42.73 -12.99 -8.55
CA ARG A 291 -43.84 -13.73 -9.17
C ARG A 291 -44.17 -15.00 -8.37
N ARG A 292 -43.16 -15.77 -7.99
CA ARG A 292 -43.35 -17.01 -7.19
C ARG A 292 -44.04 -16.72 -5.83
N PHE A 293 -43.65 -15.67 -5.12
CA PHE A 293 -44.34 -15.26 -3.89
C PHE A 293 -45.74 -14.67 -4.12
N ALA A 294 -45.96 -14.01 -5.28
CA ALA A 294 -47.27 -13.49 -5.65
C ALA A 294 -48.29 -14.61 -5.89
N VAL A 295 -47.87 -15.73 -6.50
CA VAL A 295 -48.72 -16.93 -6.69
C VAL A 295 -49.26 -17.42 -5.34
N LEU A 296 -48.40 -17.62 -4.34
CA LEU A 296 -48.82 -18.06 -2.99
C LEU A 296 -49.81 -17.08 -2.34
N ARG A 297 -49.62 -15.77 -2.57
CA ARG A 297 -50.52 -14.73 -2.04
C ARG A 297 -51.90 -14.79 -2.71
N THR A 298 -51.93 -14.95 -4.02
CA THR A 298 -53.16 -15.06 -4.80
C THR A 298 -53.94 -16.31 -4.43
N GLU A 299 -53.25 -17.44 -4.31
CA GLU A 299 -53.84 -18.71 -3.89
C GLU A 299 -54.46 -18.61 -2.47
N ALA A 300 -53.72 -18.07 -1.50
CA ALA A 300 -54.24 -17.85 -0.15
C ALA A 300 -55.47 -16.92 -0.14
N ARG A 301 -55.49 -15.89 -1.01
CA ARG A 301 -56.65 -14.99 -1.17
C ARG A 301 -57.86 -15.73 -1.73
N GLN A 302 -57.68 -16.58 -2.74
CA GLN A 302 -58.75 -17.38 -3.34
C GLN A 302 -59.33 -18.38 -2.33
N ARG A 303 -58.48 -19.10 -1.59
CA ARG A 303 -58.92 -20.04 -0.53
C ARG A 303 -59.75 -19.33 0.54
N ARG A 304 -59.34 -18.13 0.97
CA ARG A 304 -60.11 -17.32 1.94
C ARG A 304 -61.47 -16.88 1.40
N LEU A 305 -61.56 -16.57 0.10
CA LEU A 305 -62.82 -16.21 -0.54
C LEU A 305 -63.80 -17.41 -0.54
N LEU A 306 -63.31 -18.62 -0.83
CA LEU A 306 -64.11 -19.84 -0.76
C LEU A 306 -64.61 -20.15 0.66
N VAL A 307 -63.74 -19.98 1.67
CA VAL A 307 -64.15 -20.13 3.08
C VAL A 307 -65.26 -19.14 3.44
N ARG A 308 -65.22 -17.91 2.91
CA ARG A 308 -66.26 -16.91 3.14
C ARG A 308 -67.63 -17.33 2.58
N THR A 309 -67.65 -18.08 1.47
CA THR A 309 -68.89 -18.55 0.83
C THR A 309 -69.38 -19.89 1.40
N MET A 310 -68.49 -20.81 1.77
CA MET A 310 -68.85 -22.15 2.24
C MET A 310 -69.27 -22.21 3.72
N TYR A 311 -68.76 -21.30 4.56
CA TYR A 311 -69.00 -21.34 6.00
C TYR A 311 -69.77 -20.11 6.47
N THR A 312 -70.96 -20.33 7.01
CA THR A 312 -71.83 -19.27 7.54
C THR A 312 -71.45 -18.86 8.97
N ASN A 313 -71.06 -19.82 9.81
CA ASN A 313 -70.66 -19.60 11.19
C ASN A 313 -69.32 -18.85 11.29
N LYS A 314 -69.25 -17.88 12.21
CA LYS A 314 -68.06 -17.05 12.45
C LYS A 314 -66.90 -17.84 13.07
N ALA A 315 -67.18 -18.80 13.96
CA ALA A 315 -66.15 -19.61 14.62
C ALA A 315 -65.41 -20.49 13.60
N ASP A 316 -66.17 -21.18 12.74
CA ASP A 316 -65.62 -22.08 11.72
C ASP A 316 -64.79 -21.33 10.68
N ARG A 317 -65.25 -20.15 10.22
CA ARG A 317 -64.44 -19.29 9.33
C ARG A 317 -63.12 -18.88 9.97
N LYS A 318 -63.12 -18.53 11.26
CA LYS A 318 -61.89 -18.14 11.97
C LYS A 318 -60.91 -19.31 12.05
N ALA A 319 -61.39 -20.52 12.35
CA ALA A 319 -60.56 -21.72 12.36
C ALA A 319 -59.94 -22.00 10.97
N GLN A 320 -60.75 -21.94 9.91
CA GLN A 320 -60.28 -22.15 8.53
C GLN A 320 -59.27 -21.09 8.08
N TYR A 321 -59.45 -19.82 8.44
CA TYR A 321 -58.48 -18.78 8.14
C TYR A 321 -57.14 -18.98 8.84
N SER A 322 -57.13 -19.49 10.07
CA SER A 322 -55.91 -19.85 10.80
C SER A 322 -55.16 -20.99 10.11
N ILE A 323 -55.87 -22.02 9.63
CA ILE A 323 -55.28 -23.13 8.86
C ILE A 323 -54.64 -22.59 7.57
N ILE A 324 -55.38 -21.80 6.78
CA ILE A 324 -54.83 -21.19 5.54
C ILE A 324 -53.61 -20.32 5.85
N ALA A 325 -53.62 -19.54 6.94
CA ALA A 325 -52.49 -18.72 7.33
C ALA A 325 -51.25 -19.57 7.64
N PHE A 326 -51.42 -20.65 8.42
CA PHE A 326 -50.35 -21.58 8.75
C PHE A 326 -49.77 -22.28 7.51
N GLU A 327 -50.63 -22.81 6.63
CA GLU A 327 -50.20 -23.44 5.37
C GLU A 327 -49.46 -22.46 4.46
N THR A 328 -49.95 -21.22 4.37
CA THR A 328 -49.30 -20.17 3.57
C THR A 328 -47.93 -19.82 4.14
N LEU A 329 -47.77 -19.76 5.46
CA LEU A 329 -46.48 -19.54 6.11
C LEU A 329 -45.50 -20.67 5.78
N ARG A 330 -45.93 -21.94 5.95
CA ARG A 330 -45.12 -23.12 5.63
C ARG A 330 -44.71 -23.16 4.16
N ALA A 331 -45.62 -22.82 3.24
CA ALA A 331 -45.31 -22.74 1.81
C ALA A 331 -44.31 -21.63 1.49
N ARG A 332 -44.40 -20.47 2.17
CA ARG A 332 -43.44 -19.37 2.02
C ARG A 332 -42.05 -19.73 2.53
N GLU A 333 -41.94 -20.48 3.62
CA GLU A 333 -40.66 -20.96 4.14
C GLU A 333 -39.99 -21.93 3.17
N ARG A 334 -40.73 -22.94 2.68
CA ARG A 334 -40.23 -23.85 1.64
C ARG A 334 -39.75 -23.12 0.39
N LEU A 335 -40.49 -22.11 -0.07
CA LEU A 335 -40.09 -21.31 -1.24
C LEU A 335 -38.82 -20.50 -0.96
N ARG A 336 -38.61 -20.00 0.27
CA ARG A 336 -37.35 -19.34 0.66
C ARG A 336 -36.18 -20.32 0.62
N GLU A 337 -36.35 -21.51 1.16
CA GLU A 337 -35.33 -22.56 1.15
C GLU A 337 -34.96 -22.95 -0.29
N GLN A 338 -35.96 -23.14 -1.17
CA GLN A 338 -35.74 -23.42 -2.60
C GLN A 338 -34.95 -22.29 -3.28
N ILE A 339 -35.37 -21.03 -3.11
CA ILE A 339 -34.66 -19.88 -3.69
C ILE A 339 -33.22 -19.79 -3.16
N GLN A 340 -33.02 -20.09 -1.88
CA GLN A 340 -31.69 -20.10 -1.27
C GLN A 340 -30.81 -21.21 -1.86
N ALA A 341 -31.35 -22.42 -2.04
CA ALA A 341 -30.65 -23.53 -2.67
C ALA A 341 -30.28 -23.22 -4.13
N GLU A 342 -31.21 -22.68 -4.92
CA GLU A 342 -30.96 -22.25 -6.31
C GLU A 342 -29.84 -21.20 -6.38
N ARG A 343 -29.86 -20.20 -5.47
CA ARG A 343 -28.80 -19.18 -5.40
C ARG A 343 -27.44 -19.77 -5.05
N LEU A 344 -27.39 -20.73 -4.12
CA LEU A 344 -26.16 -21.41 -3.74
C LEU A 344 -25.60 -22.24 -4.90
N GLN A 345 -26.44 -22.96 -5.63
CA GLN A 345 -26.05 -23.72 -6.81
C GLN A 345 -25.47 -22.82 -7.90
N LEU A 346 -26.15 -21.71 -8.22
CA LEU A 346 -25.65 -20.72 -9.19
C LEU A 346 -24.29 -20.14 -8.76
N ARG A 347 -24.13 -19.86 -7.46
CA ARG A 347 -22.86 -19.36 -6.91
C ARG A 347 -21.74 -20.40 -6.99
N ALA A 348 -22.03 -21.65 -6.65
CA ALA A 348 -21.05 -22.74 -6.70
C ALA A 348 -20.58 -23.00 -8.14
N ALA A 349 -21.50 -23.02 -9.11
CA ALA A 349 -21.19 -23.14 -10.53
C ALA A 349 -20.29 -21.99 -11.03
N PHE A 350 -20.43 -20.79 -10.47
CA PHE A 350 -19.63 -19.62 -10.87
C PHE A 350 -18.26 -19.54 -10.17
N GLN A 351 -18.15 -19.96 -8.91
CA GLN A 351 -16.91 -19.84 -8.11
C GLN A 351 -15.74 -20.67 -8.66
N GLY A 352 -15.99 -21.71 -9.46
CA GLY A 352 -14.95 -22.53 -10.09
C GLY A 352 -14.32 -21.93 -11.35
N SER A 353 -14.97 -20.93 -11.98
CA SER A 353 -14.61 -20.49 -13.34
C SER A 353 -13.87 -19.15 -13.41
N PHE A 354 -13.88 -18.35 -12.34
CA PHE A 354 -13.39 -16.97 -12.34
C PHE A 354 -12.23 -16.77 -11.36
N LEU A 355 -11.13 -16.19 -11.84
CA LEU A 355 -10.01 -15.78 -11.02
C LEU A 355 -10.23 -14.37 -10.48
N ASN A 356 -9.99 -14.19 -9.18
CA ASN A 356 -9.94 -12.85 -8.61
C ASN A 356 -8.74 -12.06 -9.17
N TYR A 357 -8.81 -10.72 -9.09
CA TYR A 357 -7.83 -9.82 -9.72
C TYR A 357 -6.39 -10.18 -9.35
N ARG A 358 -6.13 -10.47 -8.06
CA ARG A 358 -4.79 -10.81 -7.60
C ARG A 358 -4.29 -12.12 -8.20
N LYS A 359 -5.08 -13.19 -8.16
CA LYS A 359 -4.70 -14.50 -8.74
C LYS A 359 -4.52 -14.41 -10.26
N TRP A 360 -5.37 -13.63 -10.92
CA TRP A 360 -5.27 -13.37 -12.36
C TRP A 360 -3.98 -12.62 -12.70
N VAL A 361 -3.62 -11.58 -11.94
CA VAL A 361 -2.34 -10.87 -12.07
C VAL A 361 -1.15 -11.79 -11.76
N GLU A 362 -1.22 -12.64 -10.72
CA GLU A 362 -0.16 -13.60 -10.39
C GLU A 362 0.09 -14.61 -11.52
N GLN A 363 -0.97 -15.08 -12.19
CA GLN A 363 -0.83 -15.96 -13.36
C GLN A 363 -0.19 -15.24 -14.55
N LEU A 364 -0.64 -14.02 -14.88
CA LEU A 364 -0.04 -13.24 -15.96
C LEU A 364 1.42 -12.89 -15.68
N ALA A 365 1.75 -12.55 -14.44
CA ALA A 365 3.12 -12.27 -14.02
C ALA A 365 4.00 -13.53 -14.12
N ALA A 366 3.48 -14.72 -13.78
CA ALA A 366 4.20 -15.98 -13.95
C ALA A 366 4.51 -16.29 -15.44
N LEU A 367 3.69 -15.79 -16.36
CA LEU A 367 3.92 -15.84 -17.82
C LEU A 367 4.88 -14.75 -18.32
N GLY A 368 5.32 -13.83 -17.45
CA GLY A 368 6.25 -12.76 -17.79
C GLY A 368 5.60 -11.44 -18.23
N ASP A 369 4.30 -11.24 -18.01
CA ASP A 369 3.62 -9.98 -18.36
C ASP A 369 4.17 -8.80 -17.53
N ALA A 370 4.74 -7.80 -18.22
CA ALA A 370 5.40 -6.65 -17.59
C ALA A 370 4.44 -5.78 -16.77
N ALA A 371 3.19 -5.60 -17.22
CA ALA A 371 2.20 -4.81 -16.48
C ALA A 371 1.77 -5.53 -15.20
N ALA A 372 1.61 -6.86 -15.26
CA ALA A 372 1.30 -7.69 -14.11
C ALA A 372 2.44 -7.68 -13.07
N ILE A 373 3.70 -7.78 -13.53
CA ILE A 373 4.88 -7.67 -12.66
C ILE A 373 4.94 -6.29 -12.00
N SER A 374 4.74 -5.21 -12.76
CA SER A 374 4.67 -3.83 -12.23
C SER A 374 3.56 -3.67 -11.18
N GLN A 375 2.40 -4.31 -11.39
CA GLN A 375 1.29 -4.31 -10.42
C GLN A 375 1.66 -5.04 -9.12
N LEU A 376 2.28 -6.23 -9.21
CA LEU A 376 2.76 -6.97 -8.03
C LEU A 376 3.79 -6.17 -7.22
N ARG A 377 4.76 -5.54 -7.90
CA ARG A 377 5.74 -4.64 -7.26
C ARG A 377 5.05 -3.46 -6.59
N GLY A 378 4.04 -2.87 -7.23
CA GLY A 378 3.23 -1.81 -6.63
C GLY A 378 2.59 -2.21 -5.29
N TRP A 379 2.04 -3.43 -5.20
CA TRP A 379 1.52 -3.99 -3.94
C TRP A 379 2.62 -4.25 -2.91
N ALA A 380 3.76 -4.80 -3.33
CA ALA A 380 4.89 -5.08 -2.46
C ALA A 380 5.48 -3.79 -1.85
N TYR A 381 5.72 -2.74 -2.65
CA TYR A 381 6.19 -1.44 -2.17
C TYR A 381 5.21 -0.75 -1.23
N GLY A 382 3.90 -0.95 -1.41
CA GLY A 382 2.89 -0.50 -0.46
C GLY A 382 3.05 -1.16 0.91
N THR A 383 3.20 -2.48 0.90
CA THR A 383 3.32 -3.32 2.11
C THR A 383 4.64 -3.07 2.85
N GLN A 384 5.76 -2.98 2.11
CA GLN A 384 7.08 -2.70 2.68
C GLN A 384 7.14 -1.31 3.32
N ARG A 385 6.58 -0.27 2.68
CA ARG A 385 6.49 1.07 3.29
C ARG A 385 5.61 1.11 4.55
N ALA A 386 4.65 0.20 4.70
CA ALA A 386 3.86 0.07 5.92
C ALA A 386 4.66 -0.63 7.04
N CYS A 387 5.42 -1.68 6.69
CA CYS A 387 6.30 -2.39 7.63
C CYS A 387 7.49 -1.53 8.08
N GLU A 388 8.19 -0.86 7.16
CA GLU A 388 9.35 0.00 7.46
C GLU A 388 8.98 1.22 8.33
N ARG A 389 7.75 1.73 8.21
CA ARG A 389 7.22 2.78 9.09
C ARG A 389 7.03 2.31 10.53
N THR A 390 6.91 1.01 10.73
CA THR A 390 6.57 0.39 12.01
C THR A 390 7.79 -0.26 12.70
N ALA A 391 8.74 -0.80 11.93
CA ALA A 391 9.83 -1.63 12.45
C ALA A 391 11.21 -0.95 12.54
N GLY A 392 11.38 0.29 12.07
CA GLY A 392 12.71 0.90 11.97
C GLY A 392 13.59 0.19 10.91
N ARG A 393 14.54 0.92 10.30
CA ARG A 393 15.44 0.34 9.29
C ARG A 393 16.47 -0.55 9.99
N VAL A 394 16.22 -1.85 10.05
CA VAL A 394 17.31 -2.81 10.22
C VAL A 394 17.95 -3.00 8.86
N ALA A 395 19.12 -2.38 8.65
CA ALA A 395 19.94 -2.62 7.48
C ALA A 395 20.50 -4.04 7.58
N SER A 396 19.76 -5.03 7.08
CA SER A 396 20.33 -6.36 6.86
C SER A 396 21.49 -6.22 5.87
N GLN A 397 22.68 -6.71 6.23
CA GLN A 397 23.85 -6.81 5.35
C GLN A 397 23.57 -7.80 4.22
N ARG A 398 22.84 -7.37 3.19
CA ARG A 398 22.56 -8.18 2.00
C ARG A 398 23.57 -7.84 0.91
N ASN A 399 23.91 -8.84 0.10
CA ASN A 399 24.74 -8.67 -1.08
C ASN A 399 23.88 -8.14 -2.23
N LEU A 400 24.12 -6.88 -2.62
CA LEU A 400 23.30 -6.13 -3.57
C LEU A 400 24.17 -5.51 -4.67
N ILE A 401 23.66 -5.53 -5.89
CA ILE A 401 24.13 -4.70 -7.00
C ILE A 401 23.02 -3.71 -7.33
N CYS A 402 23.26 -2.44 -7.08
CA CYS A 402 22.26 -1.38 -7.20
C CYS A 402 22.52 -0.53 -8.44
N GLY A 403 21.45 -0.23 -9.18
CA GLY A 403 21.46 0.82 -10.20
C GLY A 403 20.93 2.14 -9.65
N ASP A 404 21.19 3.22 -10.37
CA ASP A 404 20.68 4.56 -10.01
C ASP A 404 19.19 4.75 -10.41
N ALA A 405 18.66 3.89 -11.27
CA ALA A 405 17.31 4.00 -11.81
C ALA A 405 16.26 3.16 -11.04
N ASP A 406 15.11 3.77 -10.75
CA ASP A 406 13.95 3.09 -10.16
C ASP A 406 13.10 2.42 -11.26
N GLN A 407 13.40 1.17 -11.58
CA GLN A 407 12.74 0.37 -12.62
C GLN A 407 12.11 -0.91 -12.06
N ASP A 408 11.11 -1.47 -12.75
CA ASP A 408 10.42 -2.72 -12.36
C ASP A 408 11.02 -3.92 -13.11
N PRO A 409 11.15 -5.11 -12.49
CA PRO A 409 11.88 -6.22 -13.08
C PRO A 409 11.25 -6.78 -14.36
N ALA A 410 12.11 -7.20 -15.29
CA ALA A 410 11.72 -7.69 -16.60
C ALA A 410 11.94 -9.20 -16.67
N ALA A 411 10.88 -9.96 -16.95
CA ALA A 411 10.92 -11.41 -17.04
C ALA A 411 11.49 -11.88 -18.38
N VAL A 412 12.79 -11.67 -18.55
CA VAL A 412 13.51 -12.01 -19.77
C VAL A 412 14.47 -13.18 -19.50
N PRO A 413 14.52 -14.20 -20.38
CA PRO A 413 15.58 -15.20 -20.36
C PRO A 413 16.89 -14.58 -20.86
N ILE A 414 17.82 -14.35 -19.94
CA ILE A 414 19.06 -13.60 -20.22
C ILE A 414 20.17 -14.51 -20.75
N CYS A 415 20.20 -15.77 -20.32
CA CYS A 415 21.16 -16.77 -20.77
C CYS A 415 20.46 -18.09 -21.10
N ASP A 416 20.98 -18.81 -22.09
CA ASP A 416 20.47 -20.12 -22.47
C ASP A 416 20.54 -21.09 -21.28
N GLY A 417 19.42 -21.74 -20.95
CA GLY A 417 19.30 -22.67 -19.82
C GLY A 417 19.02 -22.04 -18.45
N VAL A 418 18.95 -20.71 -18.32
CA VAL A 418 18.58 -20.05 -17.05
C VAL A 418 17.08 -19.75 -17.02
N ALA A 419 16.31 -20.64 -16.40
CA ALA A 419 14.90 -20.39 -16.13
C ALA A 419 14.72 -19.28 -15.09
N PHE A 420 13.64 -18.50 -15.24
CA PHE A 420 13.21 -17.52 -14.26
C PHE A 420 11.91 -17.95 -13.58
N ARG A 421 11.66 -17.44 -12.37
CA ARG A 421 10.39 -17.57 -11.66
C ARG A 421 10.01 -16.23 -11.05
N VAL A 422 8.81 -15.75 -11.37
CA VAL A 422 8.26 -14.54 -10.74
C VAL A 422 7.67 -14.89 -9.37
N ARG A 423 8.11 -14.17 -8.33
CA ARG A 423 7.61 -14.29 -6.96
C ARG A 423 6.28 -13.54 -6.79
N ARG A 424 5.56 -13.83 -5.69
CA ARG A 424 4.29 -13.16 -5.35
C ARG A 424 4.42 -11.66 -5.07
N ASP A 425 5.64 -11.19 -4.80
CA ASP A 425 5.97 -9.77 -4.62
C ASP A 425 6.43 -9.10 -5.93
N GLY A 426 6.42 -9.82 -7.05
CA GLY A 426 6.85 -9.35 -8.35
C GLY A 426 8.37 -9.36 -8.58
N ALA A 427 9.19 -9.79 -7.60
CA ALA A 427 10.62 -9.99 -7.82
C ALA A 427 10.86 -11.24 -8.68
N ILE A 428 11.94 -11.25 -9.46
CA ILE A 428 12.23 -12.33 -10.40
C ILE A 428 13.43 -13.13 -9.90
N CYS A 429 13.24 -14.42 -9.64
CA CYS A 429 14.32 -15.32 -9.29
C CYS A 429 14.90 -15.95 -10.56
N HIS A 430 16.19 -15.75 -10.79
CA HIS A 430 16.94 -16.41 -11.85
C HIS A 430 17.69 -17.61 -11.28
N ARG A 431 17.55 -18.78 -11.95
CA ARG A 431 18.11 -20.09 -11.60
C ARG A 431 17.40 -20.79 -10.42
N THR A 432 17.03 -22.06 -10.61
CA THR A 432 16.53 -22.96 -9.55
C THR A 432 17.68 -23.41 -8.62
N GLY A 433 18.09 -22.56 -7.66
CA GLY A 433 19.15 -22.84 -6.66
C GLY A 433 19.49 -21.65 -5.73
N ARG A 434 20.66 -21.65 -5.05
CA ARG A 434 21.21 -20.47 -4.33
C ARG A 434 21.28 -19.30 -5.32
N GLY A 435 20.39 -18.32 -5.14
CA GLY A 435 19.77 -17.62 -6.28
C GLY A 435 20.13 -16.15 -6.41
N VAL A 436 19.92 -15.64 -7.62
CA VAL A 436 19.94 -14.22 -7.98
C VAL A 436 18.50 -13.73 -8.05
N ILE A 437 18.17 -12.68 -7.30
CA ILE A 437 16.83 -12.11 -7.22
C ILE A 437 16.85 -10.69 -7.77
N ASP A 438 16.11 -10.48 -8.84
CA ASP A 438 15.94 -9.18 -9.44
C ASP A 438 14.71 -8.48 -8.85
N HIS A 439 14.97 -7.37 -8.16
CA HIS A 439 13.94 -6.52 -7.56
C HIS A 439 13.58 -5.29 -8.39
N GLY A 440 14.27 -5.09 -9.52
CA GLY A 440 14.08 -3.90 -10.33
C GLY A 440 15.26 -2.95 -10.22
N GLY A 441 15.24 -2.09 -9.20
CA GLY A 441 16.31 -1.12 -8.93
C GLY A 441 17.57 -1.70 -8.26
N HIS A 442 17.53 -2.97 -7.86
CA HIS A 442 18.71 -3.69 -7.39
C HIS A 442 18.56 -5.19 -7.63
N ILE A 443 19.71 -5.86 -7.71
CA ILE A 443 19.82 -7.31 -7.80
C ILE A 443 20.41 -7.81 -6.49
N GLU A 444 19.68 -8.72 -5.84
CA GLU A 444 20.08 -9.36 -4.59
C GLU A 444 20.70 -10.73 -4.89
N VAL A 445 21.86 -10.98 -4.31
CA VAL A 445 22.56 -12.26 -4.40
C VAL A 445 22.47 -12.97 -3.06
N VAL A 446 21.80 -14.12 -3.03
CA VAL A 446 21.48 -14.80 -1.76
C VAL A 446 22.55 -15.83 -1.42
N GLY A 447 23.22 -15.64 -0.27
CA GLY A 447 24.18 -16.57 0.30
C GLY A 447 25.42 -15.87 0.86
N GLU A 448 26.07 -16.50 1.84
CA GLU A 448 27.36 -16.03 2.40
C GLU A 448 28.52 -16.40 1.46
N LEU A 449 28.64 -17.67 1.08
CA LEU A 449 29.53 -18.10 -0.01
C LEU A 449 28.78 -18.12 -1.34
N VAL A 450 29.15 -17.20 -2.23
CA VAL A 450 28.59 -17.06 -3.56
C VAL A 450 29.57 -17.62 -4.59
N PRO A 451 29.20 -18.65 -5.37
CA PRO A 451 30.04 -19.13 -6.47
C PRO A 451 30.23 -18.07 -7.56
N ASP A 452 31.39 -18.05 -8.23
CA ASP A 452 31.69 -17.10 -9.30
C ASP A 452 30.62 -17.08 -10.40
N SER A 453 30.09 -18.25 -10.78
CA SER A 453 28.99 -18.36 -11.75
C SER A 453 27.72 -17.58 -11.37
N VAL A 454 27.44 -17.43 -10.07
CA VAL A 454 26.27 -16.69 -9.55
C VAL A 454 26.55 -15.20 -9.55
N CYS A 455 27.76 -14.79 -9.15
CA CYS A 455 28.21 -13.40 -9.25
C CYS A 455 28.25 -12.91 -10.69
N GLN A 456 28.73 -13.74 -11.63
CA GLN A 456 28.75 -13.46 -13.07
C GLN A 456 27.33 -13.27 -13.61
N LEU A 457 26.39 -14.16 -13.25
CA LEU A 457 24.98 -14.01 -13.64
C LEU A 457 24.38 -12.70 -13.09
N ALA A 458 24.64 -12.38 -11.83
CA ALA A 458 24.16 -11.15 -11.20
C ALA A 458 24.75 -9.89 -11.84
N LEU A 459 26.03 -9.91 -12.19
CA LEU A 459 26.70 -8.83 -12.92
C LEU A 459 26.10 -8.65 -14.31
N LEU A 460 25.89 -9.73 -15.05
CA LEU A 460 25.37 -9.70 -16.40
C LEU A 460 23.92 -9.16 -16.43
N LEU A 461 23.10 -9.57 -15.46
CA LEU A 461 21.80 -8.96 -15.15
C LEU A 461 21.91 -7.46 -14.84
N ALA A 462 22.87 -7.07 -14.00
CA ALA A 462 23.06 -5.67 -13.62
C ALA A 462 23.50 -4.80 -14.79
N TYR A 463 24.40 -5.30 -15.64
CA TYR A 463 24.89 -4.58 -16.81
C TYR A 463 23.84 -4.41 -17.91
N GLU A 464 23.04 -5.44 -18.19
CA GLU A 464 21.92 -5.34 -19.12
C GLU A 464 21.01 -4.17 -18.76
N ARG A 465 20.83 -3.99 -17.45
CA ARG A 465 19.78 -3.20 -16.86
C ARG A 465 20.17 -1.80 -16.42
N PHE A 466 21.24 -1.70 -15.66
CA PHE A 466 21.78 -0.46 -15.10
C PHE A 466 22.95 0.07 -15.94
N GLY A 467 23.43 -0.71 -16.92
CA GLY A 467 24.63 -0.38 -17.66
C GLY A 467 25.88 -0.47 -16.79
N THR A 468 26.90 0.34 -17.11
CA THR A 468 28.18 0.33 -16.40
C THR A 468 28.14 1.03 -15.04
N ASN A 469 27.07 1.76 -14.74
CA ASN A 469 26.93 2.56 -13.53
C ASN A 469 26.22 1.76 -12.43
N CYS A 470 26.90 0.75 -11.90
CA CYS A 470 26.41 -0.08 -10.82
C CYS A 470 27.17 0.19 -9.52
N ARG A 471 26.46 0.25 -8.38
CA ARG A 471 27.05 0.30 -7.04
C ARG A 471 26.89 -1.05 -6.36
N VAL A 472 27.99 -1.63 -5.90
CA VAL A 472 27.99 -2.89 -5.12
C VAL A 472 27.90 -2.58 -3.64
N GLN A 473 27.03 -3.28 -2.91
CA GLN A 473 26.87 -3.21 -1.46
C GLN A 473 26.79 -4.64 -0.88
N GLY A 474 27.16 -4.84 0.38
CA GLY A 474 27.09 -6.14 1.05
C GLY A 474 28.38 -6.49 1.78
N HIS A 475 28.60 -7.79 2.00
CA HIS A 475 29.79 -8.29 2.69
C HIS A 475 31.09 -7.90 1.95
N PRO A 476 32.19 -7.59 2.66
CA PRO A 476 33.46 -7.22 2.05
C PRO A 476 33.99 -8.25 1.07
N GLU A 477 33.85 -9.54 1.38
CA GLU A 477 34.25 -10.66 0.52
C GLU A 477 33.50 -10.64 -0.83
N PHE A 478 32.19 -10.40 -0.78
CA PHE A 478 31.36 -10.25 -1.98
C PHE A 478 31.77 -9.02 -2.81
N GLN A 479 32.04 -7.88 -2.16
CA GLN A 479 32.49 -6.68 -2.87
C GLN A 479 33.81 -6.92 -3.61
N GLN A 480 34.79 -7.55 -2.94
CA GLN A 480 36.07 -7.91 -3.54
C GLN A 480 35.91 -8.87 -4.71
N GLN A 481 35.12 -9.94 -4.54
CA GLN A 481 34.87 -10.93 -5.58
C GLN A 481 34.22 -10.30 -6.82
N VAL A 482 33.22 -9.44 -6.63
CA VAL A 482 32.56 -8.72 -7.73
C VAL A 482 33.54 -7.78 -8.43
N HIS A 483 34.39 -7.06 -7.70
CA HIS A 483 35.39 -6.17 -8.30
C HIS A 483 36.46 -6.94 -9.09
N GLN A 484 36.88 -8.10 -8.58
CA GLN A 484 37.81 -8.98 -9.29
C GLN A 484 37.19 -9.49 -10.58
N LEU A 485 35.96 -10.01 -10.53
CA LEU A 485 35.23 -10.48 -11.72
C LEU A 485 34.97 -9.36 -12.73
N MET A 486 34.64 -8.15 -12.26
CA MET A 486 34.52 -6.98 -13.13
C MET A 486 35.84 -6.70 -13.84
N THR A 487 36.99 -6.86 -13.18
CA THR A 487 38.31 -6.60 -13.76
C THR A 487 38.77 -7.72 -14.71
N GLU A 488 38.53 -8.99 -14.36
CA GLU A 488 38.89 -10.16 -15.17
C GLU A 488 38.06 -10.29 -16.45
N TRP A 489 36.80 -9.88 -16.42
CA TRP A 489 35.89 -9.89 -17.59
C TRP A 489 36.03 -8.63 -18.47
N LEU A 490 36.89 -7.67 -18.11
CA LEU A 490 36.96 -6.36 -18.76
C LEU A 490 37.81 -6.35 -20.05
N ASP A 491 37.38 -7.11 -21.05
CA ASP A 491 37.39 -6.57 -22.41
C ASP A 491 36.01 -5.95 -22.61
N ARG A 492 35.89 -4.62 -22.42
CA ARG A 492 34.60 -3.91 -22.39
C ARG A 492 33.75 -4.22 -23.63
N ASP A 493 34.40 -4.50 -24.75
CA ASP A 493 33.78 -4.84 -26.03
C ASP A 493 33.07 -6.20 -26.00
N ALA A 494 33.62 -7.23 -25.35
CA ALA A 494 33.00 -8.55 -25.31
C ALA A 494 31.71 -8.57 -24.47
N LEU A 495 31.72 -7.87 -23.32
CA LEU A 495 30.56 -7.76 -22.44
C LEU A 495 29.50 -6.81 -23.04
N GLN A 496 29.92 -5.73 -23.70
CA GLN A 496 29.00 -4.89 -24.48
C GLN A 496 28.39 -5.65 -25.66
N GLN A 497 29.16 -6.48 -26.37
CA GLN A 497 28.64 -7.32 -27.44
C GLN A 497 27.63 -8.35 -26.92
N GLU A 498 27.87 -8.97 -25.76
CA GLU A 498 26.93 -9.92 -25.17
C GLU A 498 25.67 -9.21 -24.65
N VAL A 499 25.79 -8.05 -24.00
CA VAL A 499 24.64 -7.21 -23.63
C VAL A 499 23.85 -6.77 -24.86
N VAL A 500 24.51 -6.41 -25.95
CA VAL A 500 23.86 -6.08 -27.22
C VAL A 500 23.13 -7.30 -27.80
N ARG A 501 23.74 -8.50 -27.77
CA ARG A 501 23.07 -9.74 -28.18
C ARG A 501 21.85 -10.04 -27.32
N ILE A 502 21.94 -9.85 -26.01
CA ILE A 502 20.81 -10.03 -25.08
C ILE A 502 19.70 -9.05 -25.43
N ARG A 503 20.01 -7.76 -25.60
CA ARG A 503 19.03 -6.74 -26.01
C ARG A 503 18.37 -7.05 -27.36
N GLN A 504 19.14 -7.56 -28.33
CA GLN A 504 18.61 -8.01 -29.63
C GLN A 504 17.70 -9.24 -29.49
N ARG A 505 18.01 -10.18 -28.59
CA ARG A 505 17.15 -11.32 -28.25
C ARG A 505 15.84 -10.85 -27.59
N VAL A 506 15.91 -9.86 -26.69
CA VAL A 506 14.71 -9.27 -26.05
C VAL A 506 13.79 -8.60 -27.06
N GLN A 507 14.35 -7.92 -28.07
CA GLN A 507 13.60 -7.21 -29.10
C GLN A 507 13.10 -8.09 -30.26
N SER A 508 13.52 -9.36 -30.33
CA SER A 508 13.16 -10.26 -31.43
C SER A 508 11.70 -10.75 -31.30
N PRO A 509 10.82 -10.49 -32.29
CA PRO A 509 9.38 -10.81 -32.20
C PRO A 509 9.03 -12.30 -32.26
N GLN A 510 10.02 -13.20 -32.33
CA GLN A 510 9.76 -14.64 -32.43
C GLN A 510 9.28 -15.27 -31.11
N ILE A 511 9.52 -14.65 -29.95
CA ILE A 511 9.05 -15.16 -28.65
C ILE A 511 7.56 -14.84 -28.43
N SER A 512 7.05 -13.74 -29.01
CA SER A 512 5.64 -13.37 -28.89
C SER A 512 4.70 -14.20 -29.77
N GLN A 513 5.20 -14.79 -30.87
CA GLN A 513 4.39 -15.67 -31.75
C GLN A 513 4.44 -17.16 -31.36
N ALA A 514 5.55 -17.66 -30.81
CA ALA A 514 5.68 -19.07 -30.40
C ALA A 514 4.73 -19.45 -29.24
N ASN A 515 4.45 -18.50 -28.34
CA ASN A 515 3.47 -18.66 -27.26
C ASN A 515 2.02 -18.54 -27.74
N HIS A 516 1.77 -17.94 -28.90
CA HIS A 516 0.41 -17.78 -29.42
C HIS A 516 -0.05 -19.01 -30.22
N LEU A 517 0.86 -19.68 -30.93
CA LEU A 517 0.57 -20.86 -31.75
C LEU A 517 0.43 -22.16 -30.94
N SER A 518 1.21 -22.31 -29.87
CA SER A 518 1.08 -23.44 -28.92
C SER A 518 -0.26 -23.43 -28.17
N HIS A 519 -0.87 -22.24 -28.00
CA HIS A 519 -2.15 -22.10 -27.33
C HIS A 519 -3.37 -22.46 -28.21
N VAL A 520 -3.28 -22.27 -29.53
CA VAL A 520 -4.33 -22.70 -30.47
C VAL A 520 -4.38 -24.22 -30.62
N GLN A 521 -3.26 -24.91 -30.44
CA GLN A 521 -3.21 -26.38 -30.44
C GLN A 521 -3.71 -26.99 -29.12
N GLN A 522 -3.35 -26.43 -27.96
CA GLN A 522 -3.82 -26.98 -26.67
C GLN A 522 -5.32 -26.75 -26.39
N GLN A 523 -5.92 -25.68 -26.92
CA GLN A 523 -7.38 -25.48 -26.82
C GLN A 523 -8.19 -26.39 -27.75
N ARG A 524 -7.59 -26.94 -28.81
CA ARG A 524 -8.27 -27.88 -29.72
C ARG A 524 -8.20 -29.34 -29.25
N GLU A 525 -7.30 -29.67 -28.33
CA GLU A 525 -7.15 -31.03 -27.78
C GLU A 525 -7.92 -31.23 -26.47
N SER A 526 -8.67 -30.24 -26.00
CA SER A 526 -9.45 -30.30 -24.76
C SER A 526 -10.94 -29.94 -24.90
N ASP A 527 -11.46 -29.91 -26.14
CA ASP A 527 -12.90 -29.92 -26.44
C ASP A 527 -13.39 -31.33 -26.81
#